data_AF-A0A9P6L227-F1
#
_entry.id   AF-A0A9P6L227-F1
#
_cell.length_a   1.000
_cell.length_b   1.000
_cell.length_c   1.000
_cell.angle_alpha   90.00
_cell.angle_beta   90.00
_cell.angle_gamma   90.00
#
_symmetry.space_group_name_H-M   'P 1'
#
loop_
_entity.id
_entity.type
_entity.pdbx_description
1 polymer ?
#
loop_
_entity_poly.entity_id
_entity_poly.type
_entity_poly.pdbx_seq_one_letter_code
_entity_poly.pdbx_strand_id
1 'polypeptide(L)'
;MPKPAIGPSRLSQILQKLQSDPKPVLRSSLKKLKLTYAVRNDHFGARHFVKEELPRIRYVNPTIAIEVDKFPKTEADTWQSSLVMEFEDGSKKSFTMDNKWSSAIFTNVMDAAGTQAWDRWKADRKAAHLPIVDGPPNARSPPPPSQTRKGSGAAAVLP
;
A
#
# COMPACT_ATOMS: atom_id res chain seq x y z
N MET A 1 6.20 18.43 -42.27
CA MET A 1 6.16 17.10 -41.60
C MET A 1 6.11 17.34 -40.10
N PRO A 2 5.02 17.03 -39.39
CA PRO A 2 4.98 17.15 -37.94
C PRO A 2 5.86 16.05 -37.32
N LYS A 3 6.71 16.43 -36.36
CA LYS A 3 7.64 15.55 -35.65
C LYS A 3 6.82 14.58 -34.78
N PRO A 4 7.10 13.26 -34.75
CA PRO A 4 6.38 12.35 -33.86
C PRO A 4 6.61 12.78 -32.42
N ALA A 5 5.53 12.93 -31.65
CA ALA A 5 5.60 13.18 -30.22
C ALA A 5 6.29 11.97 -29.58
N ILE A 6 7.57 12.12 -29.22
CA ILE A 6 8.33 11.13 -28.49
C ILE A 6 7.61 10.96 -27.15
N GLY A 7 6.97 9.80 -26.97
CA GLY A 7 6.28 9.48 -25.71
C GLY A 7 7.23 9.57 -24.51
N PRO A 8 6.69 9.65 -23.28
CA PRO A 8 7.51 9.82 -22.09
C PRO A 8 8.56 8.72 -21.99
N SER A 9 9.81 9.12 -21.74
CA SER A 9 10.92 8.19 -21.62
C SER A 9 10.68 7.16 -20.50
N ARG A 10 11.26 5.96 -20.63
CA ARG A 10 11.16 4.91 -19.60
C ARG A 10 11.62 5.41 -18.22
N LEU A 11 12.66 6.25 -18.18
CA LEU A 11 13.16 6.85 -16.95
C LEU A 11 12.15 7.83 -16.35
N SER A 12 11.50 8.64 -17.18
CA SER A 12 10.42 9.55 -16.74
C SER A 12 9.27 8.77 -16.10
N GLN A 13 8.87 7.64 -16.68
CA GLN A 13 7.82 6.78 -16.13
C GLN A 13 8.23 6.16 -14.78
N ILE A 14 9.49 5.73 -14.65
CA ILE A 14 10.01 5.19 -13.38
C ILE A 14 10.02 6.28 -12.29
N LEU A 15 10.49 7.49 -12.62
CA LEU A 15 10.49 8.61 -11.68
C LEU A 15 9.07 8.98 -11.23
N GLN A 16 8.11 9.03 -12.16
CA GLN A 16 6.70 9.26 -11.82
C GLN A 16 6.18 8.23 -10.82
N LYS A 17 6.55 6.95 -10.99
CA LYS A 17 6.16 5.89 -10.06
C LYS A 17 6.87 5.98 -8.71
N LEU A 18 8.16 6.34 -8.69
CA LEU A 18 8.91 6.52 -7.44
C LEU A 18 8.41 7.70 -6.62
N GLN A 19 7.94 8.75 -7.30
CA GLN A 19 7.43 9.98 -6.71
C GLN A 19 5.91 9.97 -6.48
N SER A 20 5.22 8.86 -6.79
CA SER A 20 3.78 8.79 -6.64
C SER A 20 3.37 8.93 -5.16
N ASP A 21 2.19 9.50 -4.94
CA ASP A 21 1.61 9.59 -3.60
C ASP A 21 0.95 8.27 -3.19
N PRO A 22 0.87 7.95 -1.89
CA PRO A 22 1.49 8.67 -0.77
C PRO A 22 3.01 8.47 -0.71
N LYS A 23 3.77 9.54 -0.40
CA LYS A 23 5.22 9.45 -0.21
C LYS A 23 5.55 8.65 1.06
N PRO A 24 6.31 7.54 0.96
CA PRO A 24 6.62 6.70 2.11
C PRO A 24 7.75 7.28 2.95
N VAL A 25 7.51 8.41 3.62
CA VAL A 25 8.49 9.02 4.52
C VAL A 25 8.45 8.31 5.86
N LEU A 26 9.53 7.58 6.18
CA LEU A 26 9.68 6.83 7.43
C LEU A 26 10.41 7.66 8.49
N ARG A 27 10.20 7.33 9.76
CA ARG A 27 10.89 7.98 10.89
C ARG A 27 12.39 7.71 10.80
N SER A 28 13.19 8.71 11.17
CA SER A 28 14.64 8.59 11.24
C SER A 28 15.12 7.51 12.22
N SER A 29 14.32 7.19 13.23
CA SER A 29 14.62 6.13 14.20
C SER A 29 14.57 4.72 13.61
N LEU A 30 14.08 4.52 12.38
CA LEU A 30 14.10 3.21 11.74
C LEU A 30 15.46 2.97 11.06
N LYS A 31 16.22 2.01 11.57
CA LYS A 31 17.55 1.69 11.07
C LYS A 31 17.50 0.68 9.94
N LYS A 32 16.66 -0.35 10.09
CA LYS A 32 16.68 -1.51 9.21
C LYS A 32 15.28 -2.10 8.98
N LEU A 33 15.03 -2.49 7.74
CA LEU A 33 13.83 -3.18 7.28
C LEU A 33 14.26 -4.53 6.70
N LYS A 34 13.82 -5.62 7.31
CA LYS A 34 14.11 -6.98 6.86
C LYS A 34 12.82 -7.66 6.43
N LEU A 35 12.80 -8.18 5.21
CA LEU A 35 11.66 -8.90 4.65
C LEU A 35 12.05 -10.32 4.32
N THR A 36 11.21 -11.27 4.71
CA THR A 36 11.36 -12.69 4.38
C THR A 36 10.10 -13.17 3.67
N TYR A 37 10.25 -13.70 2.46
CA TYR A 37 9.10 -14.19 1.68
C TYR A 37 9.47 -15.31 0.69
N ALA A 38 8.45 -15.97 0.14
CA ALA A 38 8.61 -17.14 -0.72
C ALA A 38 8.87 -16.72 -2.17
N VAL A 39 9.86 -17.32 -2.82
CA VAL A 39 10.20 -16.97 -4.21
C VAL A 39 9.02 -17.25 -5.16
N ARG A 40 8.33 -18.37 -4.99
CA ARG A 40 7.23 -18.83 -5.85
C ARG A 40 6.02 -19.32 -5.04
N ASN A 41 4.88 -19.43 -5.73
CA ASN A 41 3.60 -20.04 -5.32
C ASN A 41 2.86 -19.41 -4.13
N ASP A 42 3.56 -18.76 -3.20
CA ASP A 42 2.95 -18.19 -2.00
C ASP A 42 3.42 -16.74 -1.75
N HIS A 43 2.75 -16.01 -0.86
CA HIS A 43 3.13 -14.66 -0.44
C HIS A 43 3.10 -13.63 -1.60
N PHE A 44 2.06 -13.71 -2.45
CA PHE A 44 1.87 -12.79 -3.59
C PHE A 44 1.91 -11.32 -3.18
N GLY A 45 1.26 -10.97 -2.07
CA GLY A 45 1.27 -9.60 -1.55
C GLY A 45 2.65 -9.10 -1.19
N ALA A 46 3.47 -9.94 -0.55
CA ALA A 46 4.87 -9.61 -0.24
C ALA A 46 5.71 -9.44 -1.51
N ARG A 47 5.51 -10.29 -2.54
CA ARG A 47 6.17 -10.13 -3.84
C ARG A 47 5.81 -8.80 -4.51
N HIS A 48 4.51 -8.49 -4.55
CA HIS A 48 4.02 -7.23 -5.10
C HIS A 48 4.56 -6.04 -4.32
N PHE A 49 4.57 -6.10 -2.99
CA PHE A 49 5.14 -5.06 -2.14
C PHE A 49 6.62 -4.82 -2.45
N VAL A 50 7.42 -5.89 -2.56
CA VAL A 50 8.87 -5.78 -2.88
C VAL A 50 9.10 -5.22 -4.29
N LYS A 51 8.23 -5.53 -5.25
CA LYS A 51 8.36 -5.03 -6.63
C LYS A 51 7.91 -3.58 -6.79
N GLU A 52 6.82 -3.19 -6.11
CA GLU A 52 6.12 -1.94 -6.36
C GLU A 52 6.43 -0.87 -5.30
N GLU A 53 6.42 -1.25 -4.02
CA GLU A 53 6.52 -0.32 -2.89
C GLU A 53 7.94 -0.16 -2.36
N LEU A 54 8.72 -1.24 -2.30
CA LEU A 54 10.06 -1.20 -1.74
C LEU A 54 11.02 -0.25 -2.49
N PRO A 55 10.98 -0.13 -3.84
CA PRO A 55 11.76 0.88 -4.56
C PRO A 55 11.36 2.32 -4.16
N ARG A 56 10.06 2.57 -3.94
CA ARG A 56 9.56 3.89 -3.50
C ARG A 56 10.08 4.22 -2.10
N ILE A 57 10.01 3.26 -1.18
CA ILE A 57 10.53 3.39 0.19
C ILE A 57 12.03 3.69 0.16
N ARG A 58 12.81 2.93 -0.62
CA ARG A 58 14.26 3.14 -0.74
C ARG A 58 14.61 4.51 -1.32
N TYR A 59 13.85 4.96 -2.31
CA TYR A 59 14.08 6.24 -2.98
C TYR A 59 13.90 7.43 -2.02
N VAL A 60 12.87 7.39 -1.17
CA VAL A 60 12.60 8.46 -0.19
C VAL A 60 13.49 8.34 1.05
N ASN A 61 13.88 7.11 1.45
CA ASN A 61 14.65 6.86 2.67
C ASN A 61 15.95 6.12 2.34
N PRO A 62 16.97 6.81 1.78
CA PRO A 62 18.20 6.17 1.33
C PRO A 62 19.05 5.60 2.47
N THR A 63 18.92 6.15 3.68
CA THR A 63 19.73 5.80 4.86
C THR A 63 19.34 4.47 5.51
N ILE A 64 18.13 3.97 5.28
CA ILE A 64 17.61 2.77 5.95
C ILE A 64 18.22 1.52 5.30
N ALA A 65 18.75 0.58 6.08
CA ALA A 65 19.20 -0.71 5.54
C ALA A 65 17.98 -1.57 5.16
N ILE A 66 17.86 -1.98 3.90
CA ILE A 66 16.79 -2.88 3.45
C ILE A 66 17.39 -4.22 3.05
N GLU A 67 16.97 -5.28 3.74
CA GLU A 67 17.35 -6.67 3.48
C GLU A 67 16.14 -7.48 3.04
N VAL A 68 16.33 -8.30 2.02
CA VAL A 68 15.27 -9.10 1.41
C VAL A 68 15.75 -10.53 1.28
N ASP A 69 15.27 -11.38 2.18
CA ASP A 69 15.55 -12.81 2.20
C ASP A 69 14.44 -13.55 1.43
N LYS A 70 14.84 -14.26 0.39
CA LYS A 70 13.92 -15.01 -0.47
C LYS A 70 14.25 -16.49 -0.37
N PHE A 71 13.30 -17.28 0.10
CA PHE A 71 13.48 -18.72 0.24
C PHE A 71 12.52 -19.47 -0.69
N PRO A 72 12.96 -20.58 -1.32
CA PRO A 72 12.03 -21.49 -1.96
C PRO A 72 11.11 -22.09 -0.88
N LYS A 73 9.81 -22.15 -1.16
CA LYS A 73 8.81 -22.75 -0.28
C LYS A 73 8.23 -23.96 -1.01
N THR A 74 8.30 -25.12 -0.37
CA THR A 74 7.63 -26.35 -0.81
C THR A 74 6.23 -26.43 -0.19
N GLU A 75 5.37 -27.29 -0.72
CA GLU A 75 4.00 -27.47 -0.18
C GLU A 75 4.00 -28.02 1.25
N ALA A 76 5.07 -28.70 1.67
CA ALA A 76 5.26 -29.19 3.03
C ALA A 76 5.72 -28.10 4.02
N ASP A 77 6.18 -26.96 3.52
CA ASP A 77 6.71 -25.88 4.35
C ASP A 77 5.60 -24.99 4.89
N THR A 78 5.53 -24.86 6.22
CA THR A 78 4.49 -24.09 6.92
C THR A 78 4.94 -22.67 7.33
N TRP A 79 6.14 -22.25 6.95
CA TRP A 79 6.67 -20.96 7.36
C TRP A 79 5.99 -19.77 6.66
N GLN A 80 5.88 -18.68 7.40
CA GLN A 80 5.11 -17.48 7.08
C GLN A 80 5.99 -16.36 6.56
N SER A 81 5.46 -15.51 5.67
CA SER A 81 6.17 -14.28 5.29
C SER A 81 6.20 -13.28 6.44
N SER A 82 7.37 -12.73 6.72
CA SER A 82 7.62 -11.86 7.86
C SER A 82 8.31 -10.57 7.44
N LEU A 83 7.88 -9.45 8.01
CA LEU A 83 8.50 -8.15 7.89
C LEU A 83 8.94 -7.71 9.28
N VAL A 84 10.23 -7.43 9.44
CA VAL A 84 10.83 -6.98 10.69
C VAL A 84 11.41 -5.58 10.49
N MET A 85 10.99 -4.66 11.35
CA MET A 85 11.53 -3.31 11.48
C MET A 85 12.38 -3.24 12.73
N GLU A 86 13.62 -2.80 12.59
CA GLU A 86 14.57 -2.60 13.67
C GLU A 86 14.88 -1.11 13.80
N PHE A 87 14.63 -0.60 15.01
CA PHE A 87 14.77 0.81 15.35
C PHE A 87 16.13 1.06 16.04
N GLU A 88 16.54 2.32 16.10
CA GLU A 88 17.80 2.76 16.72
C GLU A 88 17.87 2.46 18.22
N ASP A 89 16.72 2.40 18.90
CA ASP A 89 16.60 2.02 20.31
C ASP A 89 16.77 0.50 20.55
N GLY A 90 17.00 -0.27 19.48
CA GLY A 90 17.10 -1.72 19.51
C GLY A 90 15.75 -2.44 19.53
N SER A 91 14.63 -1.70 19.58
CA SER A 91 13.29 -2.29 19.50
C SER A 91 13.05 -2.90 18.12
N LYS A 92 12.31 -4.01 18.11
CA LYS A 92 11.95 -4.72 16.88
C LYS A 92 10.44 -4.87 16.80
N LYS A 93 9.87 -4.45 15.67
CA LYS A 93 8.46 -4.73 15.35
C LYS A 93 8.40 -5.71 14.20
N SER A 94 7.72 -6.82 14.41
CA SER A 94 7.53 -7.84 13.38
C SER A 94 6.05 -7.97 13.02
N PHE A 95 5.78 -8.19 11.73
CA PHE A 95 4.43 -8.37 11.21
C PHE A 95 4.43 -9.49 10.16
N THR A 96 3.43 -10.37 10.26
CA THR A 96 3.15 -11.37 9.21
C THR A 96 2.55 -10.69 7.98
N MET A 97 3.04 -11.04 6.80
CA MET A 97 2.58 -10.53 5.49
C MET A 97 1.66 -11.51 4.74
N ASP A 98 1.38 -12.67 5.32
CA ASP A 98 0.54 -13.71 4.70
C ASP A 98 -0.90 -13.26 4.51
N ASN A 99 -1.49 -13.66 3.38
CA ASN A 99 -2.85 -13.30 2.98
C ASN A 99 -3.16 -11.79 3.00
N LYS A 100 -2.12 -10.94 3.01
CA LYS A 100 -2.26 -9.48 2.94
C LYS A 100 -1.91 -8.99 1.56
N TRP A 101 -2.65 -7.99 1.12
CA TRP A 101 -2.34 -7.25 -0.10
C TRP A 101 -1.13 -6.32 0.12
N SER A 102 -0.44 -5.96 -0.96
CA SER A 102 0.70 -5.03 -0.89
C SER A 102 0.30 -3.69 -0.28
N SER A 103 -0.90 -3.17 -0.58
CA SER A 103 -1.44 -1.94 0.01
C SER A 103 -1.64 -2.06 1.51
N ALA A 104 -2.12 -3.20 2.01
CA ALA A 104 -2.26 -3.44 3.44
C ALA A 104 -0.90 -3.56 4.15
N ILE A 105 0.07 -4.22 3.51
CA ILE A 105 1.46 -4.29 4.02
C ILE A 105 2.06 -2.89 4.11
N PHE A 106 1.87 -2.08 3.06
CA PHE A 106 2.33 -0.70 3.03
C PHE A 106 1.71 0.14 4.14
N THR A 107 0.39 0.09 4.30
CA THR A 107 -0.31 0.78 5.40
C THR A 107 0.24 0.36 6.76
N ASN A 108 0.47 -0.93 7.00
CA ASN A 108 1.04 -1.41 8.26
C ASN A 108 2.45 -0.87 8.53
N VAL A 109 3.30 -0.80 7.49
CA VAL A 109 4.65 -0.22 7.60
C VAL A 109 4.56 1.28 7.92
N MET A 110 3.69 2.00 7.21
CA MET A 110 3.51 3.44 7.42
C MET A 110 2.83 3.77 8.77
N ASP A 111 1.93 2.92 9.26
CA ASP A 111 1.34 3.11 10.59
C ASP A 111 2.35 2.82 11.71
N ALA A 112 3.26 1.87 11.50
CA ALA A 112 4.27 1.51 12.49
C ALA A 112 5.48 2.47 12.52
N ALA A 113 5.89 2.97 11.36
CA ALA A 113 7.14 3.71 11.17
C ALA A 113 7.00 4.98 10.33
N GLY A 114 5.79 5.37 9.92
CA GLY A 114 5.54 6.62 9.20
C GLY A 114 5.63 7.86 10.09
N THR A 115 5.78 9.00 9.43
CA THR A 115 5.84 10.33 10.07
C THR A 115 4.46 10.99 10.15
N GLN A 116 4.38 12.19 10.74
CA GLN A 116 3.14 12.98 10.80
C GLN A 116 2.52 13.26 9.42
N ALA A 117 3.32 13.26 8.34
CA ALA A 117 2.83 13.40 6.98
C ALA A 117 1.84 12.28 6.61
N TRP A 118 2.07 11.06 7.11
CA TRP A 118 1.17 9.93 6.90
C TRP A 118 -0.16 10.10 7.61
N ASP A 119 -0.15 10.64 8.83
CA ASP A 119 -1.38 10.88 9.58
C ASP A 119 -2.24 11.96 8.93
N ARG A 120 -1.61 13.02 8.39
CA ARG A 120 -2.30 14.04 7.58
C ARG A 120 -2.92 13.44 6.34
N TRP A 121 -2.15 12.63 5.59
CA TRP A 121 -2.67 11.93 4.41
C TRP A 121 -3.91 11.06 4.72
N LYS A 122 -3.87 10.29 5.83
CA LYS A 122 -5.03 9.51 6.28
C LYS A 122 -6.24 10.39 6.60
N ALA A 123 -6.02 11.52 7.28
CA ALA A 123 -7.08 12.46 7.62
C ALA A 123 -7.72 13.06 6.35
N ASP A 124 -6.91 13.48 5.38
CA ASP A 124 -7.37 14.06 4.11
C ASP A 124 -8.18 13.05 3.30
N ARG A 125 -7.68 11.81 3.16
CA ARG A 125 -8.40 10.72 2.48
C ARG A 125 -9.71 10.36 3.18
N LYS A 126 -9.72 10.34 4.52
CA LYS A 126 -10.93 10.09 5.31
C LYS A 126 -11.96 11.20 5.14
N ALA A 127 -11.53 12.46 5.12
CA ALA A 127 -12.40 13.61 4.85
C ALA A 127 -12.98 13.58 3.43
N ALA A 128 -12.21 13.06 2.46
CA ALA A 128 -12.65 12.89 1.07
C ALA A 128 -13.44 11.58 0.82
N HIS A 129 -13.66 10.74 1.84
CA HIS A 129 -14.26 9.40 1.69
C HIS A 129 -13.55 8.47 0.69
N LEU A 130 -12.23 8.65 0.53
CA LEU A 130 -11.39 7.85 -0.37
C LEU A 130 -10.62 6.77 0.41
N PRO A 131 -10.20 5.67 -0.25
CA PRO A 131 -9.30 4.70 0.38
C PRO A 131 -7.95 5.34 0.73
N ILE A 132 -7.36 4.90 1.84
CA ILE A 132 -6.09 5.43 2.38
C ILE A 132 -4.93 5.17 1.41
N VAL A 133 -4.88 3.98 0.80
CA VAL A 133 -3.96 3.63 -0.28
C VAL A 133 -4.81 3.05 -1.39
N ASP A 134 -4.54 3.48 -2.62
CA ASP A 134 -5.23 2.96 -3.79
C ASP A 134 -4.79 1.49 -3.97
N GLY A 135 -5.63 0.57 -3.51
CA GLY A 135 -5.45 -0.87 -3.60
C GLY A 135 -6.17 -1.47 -4.82
N PRO A 136 -5.96 -2.76 -5.12
CA PRO A 136 -6.64 -3.40 -6.24
C PRO A 136 -8.17 -3.32 -6.09
N PRO A 137 -8.93 -3.28 -7.21
CA PRO A 137 -10.26 -2.64 -7.28
C PRO A 137 -11.42 -3.33 -6.54
N ASN A 138 -11.17 -4.34 -5.70
CA ASN A 138 -12.22 -5.20 -5.16
C ASN A 138 -12.31 -5.24 -3.62
N ALA A 139 -11.81 -4.22 -2.92
CA ALA A 139 -12.32 -3.95 -1.57
C ALA A 139 -13.67 -3.24 -1.74
N ARG A 140 -14.76 -4.01 -1.78
CA ARG A 140 -16.15 -3.52 -1.87
C ARG A 140 -16.31 -2.26 -1.03
N SER A 141 -16.40 -1.10 -1.69
CA SER A 141 -17.01 0.06 -1.06
C SER A 141 -18.43 -0.37 -0.66
N PRO A 142 -18.89 -0.13 0.57
CA PRO A 142 -20.29 -0.37 0.89
C PRO A 142 -21.13 0.41 -0.15
N PRO A 143 -22.14 -0.22 -0.77
CA PRO A 143 -22.98 0.48 -1.74
C PRO A 143 -23.56 1.74 -1.07
N PRO A 144 -23.68 2.86 -1.80
CA PRO A 144 -24.30 4.06 -1.26
C PRO A 144 -25.68 3.70 -0.70
N PRO A 145 -26.10 4.28 0.44
CA PRO A 145 -27.41 3.98 1.00
C PRO A 145 -28.46 4.25 -0.07
N SER A 146 -29.14 3.18 -0.50
CA SER A 146 -30.23 3.26 -1.45
C SER A 146 -31.26 4.22 -0.86
N GLN A 147 -31.41 5.39 -1.47
CA GLN A 147 -32.48 6.33 -1.14
C GLN A 147 -33.79 5.58 -1.33
N THR A 148 -34.40 5.17 -0.23
CA THR A 148 -35.79 4.76 -0.19
C THR A 148 -36.58 5.94 -0.71
N ARG A 149 -37.03 5.85 -1.97
CA ARG A 149 -38.00 6.78 -2.53
C ARG A 149 -39.25 6.68 -1.65
N LYS A 150 -39.42 7.63 -0.72
CA LYS A 150 -40.70 7.91 -0.09
C LYS A 150 -41.67 8.21 -1.22
N GLY A 151 -42.55 7.27 -1.52
CA GLY A 151 -43.71 7.50 -2.38
C GLY A 151 -44.58 8.55 -1.72
N SER A 152 -44.46 9.79 -2.18
CA SER A 152 -45.51 10.80 -2.04
C SER A 152 -46.45 10.59 -3.21
N GLY A 153 -47.60 9.99 -2.93
CA GLY A 153 -48.73 9.89 -3.86
C GLY A 153 -49.91 10.59 -3.21
N ALA A 154 -50.11 11.86 -3.58
CA ALA A 154 -51.35 12.58 -3.34
C ALA A 154 -52.06 12.77 -4.70
N ALA A 155 -53.28 12.26 -4.82
CA ALA A 155 -54.36 12.63 -5.76
C ALA A 155 -55.59 11.78 -5.35
N ALA A 156 -56.71 12.34 -4.85
CA ALA A 156 -57.84 12.91 -5.62
C ALA A 156 -58.27 11.93 -6.75
N VAL A 157 -59.51 11.40 -6.87
CA VAL A 157 -60.85 12.03 -6.93
C VAL A 157 -61.94 10.91 -6.82
N LEU A 158 -63.13 11.28 -6.34
CA LEU A 158 -64.45 10.59 -6.38
C LEU A 158 -64.85 10.06 -7.79
N PRO A 159 -65.75 9.06 -7.92
CA PRO A 159 -67.21 9.20 -7.70
C PRO A 159 -67.84 8.21 -6.72
#